data_AF-A0AAN5CV68-F1
#
_entry.id   AF-A0AAN5CV68-F1
#
_cell.length_a   1.000
_cell.length_b   1.000
_cell.length_c   1.000
_cell.angle_alpha   90.00
_cell.angle_beta   90.00
_cell.angle_gamma   90.00
#
_symmetry.space_group_name_H-M   'P 1'
#
loop_
_entity.id
_entity.type
_entity.pdbx_description
1 polymer ?
#
loop_
_entity_poly.entity_id
_entity_poly.type
_entity_poly.pdbx_seq_one_letter_code
_entity_poly.pdbx_strand_id
1 'polypeptide(L)'
;MQNKYTISIFFQRDNQFDATLVATIITMNIVAFSLINITTCFACLAYYHIHMMTKISPKVVYLQKKLLIALCVQAAVPSVLVYIPYLFSMNIPLFGVSTTFIHNISAPVTAFFPTWDAAVMILLLPDYRKGLAG
;
A
#
# COMPACT_ATOMS: atom_id res chain seq x y z
N MET A 1 5.07 -11.55 -34.10
CA MET A 1 5.78 -12.72 -33.52
C MET A 1 6.90 -12.35 -32.53
N GLN A 2 7.27 -11.09 -32.32
CA GLN A 2 8.35 -10.68 -31.40
C GLN A 2 8.02 -10.66 -29.90
N ASN A 3 6.74 -10.73 -29.50
CA ASN A 3 6.37 -10.53 -28.09
C ASN A 3 6.66 -11.75 -27.21
N LYS A 4 6.45 -12.98 -27.72
CA LYS A 4 6.76 -14.24 -27.01
C LYS A 4 8.23 -14.35 -26.62
N TYR A 5 9.14 -13.83 -27.46
CA TYR A 5 10.58 -13.91 -27.24
C TYR A 5 11.06 -13.00 -26.11
N THR A 6 10.36 -11.88 -25.86
CA THR A 6 10.73 -10.94 -24.79
C THR A 6 10.37 -11.47 -23.41
N ILE A 7 9.28 -12.21 -23.29
CA ILE A 7 8.90 -12.88 -22.03
C ILE A 7 9.79 -14.09 -21.78
N SER A 8 10.15 -14.85 -22.81
CA SER A 8 11.09 -15.96 -22.65
C SER A 8 12.48 -15.50 -22.22
N ILE A 9 13.00 -14.35 -22.67
CA ILE A 9 14.33 -13.84 -22.24
C ILE A 9 14.36 -13.30 -20.80
N PHE A 10 13.21 -12.87 -20.23
CA PHE A 10 13.13 -12.53 -18.79
C PHE A 10 12.95 -13.76 -17.91
N PHE A 11 12.26 -14.80 -18.39
CA PHE A 11 12.10 -16.07 -17.66
C PHE A 11 13.29 -17.04 -17.83
N GLN A 12 14.07 -16.85 -18.89
CA GLN A 12 15.18 -17.71 -19.29
C GLN A 12 16.43 -16.86 -19.49
N ARG A 13 16.87 -16.20 -18.43
CA ARG A 13 18.09 -15.39 -18.52
C ARG A 13 19.35 -16.26 -18.58
N ASP A 14 19.34 -17.51 -18.10
CA ASP A 14 20.52 -18.41 -18.12
C ASP A 14 20.19 -19.93 -18.09
N ASN A 15 19.24 -20.42 -18.91
CA ASN A 15 18.87 -21.86 -18.94
C ASN A 15 18.43 -22.46 -17.58
N GLN A 16 18.13 -21.60 -16.61
CA GLN A 16 17.62 -21.90 -15.29
C GLN A 16 16.31 -21.15 -15.15
N PHE A 17 15.25 -21.85 -14.74
CA PHE A 17 14.03 -21.21 -14.28
C PHE A 17 14.43 -20.20 -13.20
N ASP A 18 14.08 -18.92 -13.36
CA ASP A 18 14.48 -17.88 -12.42
C ASP A 18 13.64 -18.00 -11.13
N ALA A 19 13.89 -19.08 -10.39
CA ALA A 19 13.20 -19.46 -9.17
C ALA A 19 13.29 -18.33 -8.13
N THR A 20 14.32 -17.49 -8.20
CA THR A 20 14.48 -16.28 -7.41
C THR A 20 13.37 -15.26 -7.68
N LEU A 21 13.01 -15.02 -8.94
CA LEU A 21 11.93 -14.09 -9.29
C LEU A 21 10.57 -14.63 -8.82
N VAL A 22 10.31 -15.91 -9.08
CA VAL A 22 9.06 -16.57 -8.64
C VAL A 22 8.96 -16.61 -7.12
N ALA A 23 10.03 -16.96 -6.41
CA ALA A 23 10.08 -16.94 -4.96
C ALA A 23 9.85 -15.53 -4.41
N THR A 24 10.48 -14.51 -5.00
CA THR A 24 10.31 -13.10 -4.59
C THR A 24 8.85 -12.65 -4.73
N ILE A 25 8.19 -12.99 -5.85
CA ILE A 25 6.78 -12.66 -6.06
C ILE A 25 5.91 -13.35 -5.00
N ILE A 26 6.11 -14.64 -4.74
CA ILE A 26 5.35 -15.39 -3.73
C ILE A 26 5.56 -14.78 -2.33
N THR A 27 6.79 -14.53 -1.93
CA THR A 27 7.12 -13.93 -0.63
C THR A 27 6.47 -12.55 -0.47
N MET A 28 6.53 -11.69 -1.48
CA MET A 28 5.93 -10.34 -1.43
C MET A 28 4.40 -10.40 -1.28
N ASN A 29 3.73 -11.33 -1.98
CA ASN A 29 2.29 -11.52 -1.83
C ASN A 29 1.93 -12.00 -0.42
N ILE A 30 2.66 -12.97 0.14
CA ILE A 30 2.41 -13.46 1.51
C ILE A 30 2.53 -12.30 2.51
N VAL A 31 3.61 -11.52 2.42
CA VAL A 31 3.84 -10.35 3.28
C VAL A 31 2.69 -9.34 3.15
N ALA A 32 2.26 -9.04 1.92
CA ALA A 32 1.15 -8.13 1.66
C ALA A 32 -0.14 -8.56 2.37
N PHE A 33 -0.53 -9.82 2.17
CA PHE A 33 -1.73 -10.38 2.78
C PHE A 33 -1.64 -10.36 4.30
N SER A 34 -0.51 -10.76 4.88
CA SER A 34 -0.32 -10.73 6.33
C SER A 34 -0.48 -9.32 6.90
N LEU A 35 0.12 -8.31 6.26
CA LEU A 35 0.04 -6.92 6.72
C LEU A 35 -1.38 -6.36 6.67
N ILE A 36 -2.13 -6.62 5.59
CA ILE A 36 -3.53 -6.16 5.48
C ILE A 36 -4.38 -6.78 6.60
N ASN A 37 -4.21 -8.07 6.88
CA ASN A 37 -4.94 -8.76 7.95
C ASN A 37 -4.60 -8.19 9.33
N ILE A 38 -3.31 -7.98 9.60
CA ILE A 38 -2.84 -7.41 10.88
C ILE A 38 -3.38 -5.99 11.06
N THR A 39 -3.25 -5.11 10.07
CA THR A 39 -3.74 -3.73 10.14
C THR A 39 -5.25 -3.69 10.33
N THR A 40 -6.00 -4.54 9.63
CA THR A 40 -7.46 -4.63 9.79
C THR A 40 -7.82 -5.08 11.21
N CYS A 41 -7.10 -6.05 11.76
CA CYS A 41 -7.30 -6.50 13.14
C CYS A 41 -7.04 -5.37 14.15
N PHE A 42 -5.91 -4.66 14.03
CA PHE A 42 -5.60 -3.51 14.88
C PHE A 42 -6.63 -2.38 14.75
N ALA A 43 -7.10 -2.08 13.53
CA ALA A 43 -8.13 -1.08 13.31
C ALA A 43 -9.46 -1.46 13.99
N CYS A 44 -9.87 -2.73 13.88
CA CYS A 44 -11.05 -3.26 14.56
C CYS A 44 -10.90 -3.22 16.08
N LEU A 45 -9.76 -3.62 16.63
CA LEU A 45 -9.47 -3.57 18.07
C LEU A 45 -9.49 -2.13 18.58
N ALA A 46 -8.88 -1.19 17.86
CA ALA A 46 -8.88 0.22 18.20
C ALA A 46 -10.31 0.80 18.17
N TYR A 47 -11.09 0.48 17.14
CA TYR A 47 -12.49 0.88 17.05
C TYR A 47 -13.31 0.34 18.23
N TYR A 48 -13.17 -0.95 18.53
CA TYR A 48 -13.84 -1.60 19.65
C TYR A 48 -13.47 -0.94 20.99
N HIS A 49 -12.18 -0.70 21.23
CA HIS A 49 -11.70 -0.06 22.45
C HIS A 49 -12.28 1.35 22.61
N ILE A 50 -12.28 2.15 21.53
CA ILE A 50 -12.88 3.50 21.53
C ILE A 50 -14.38 3.46 21.87
N HIS A 51 -15.10 2.45 21.40
CA HIS A 51 -16.52 2.28 21.70
C HIS A 51 -16.79 1.83 23.15
N MET A 52 -15.86 1.09 23.76
CA MET A 52 -15.98 0.62 25.16
C MET A 52 -15.53 1.67 26.20
N MET A 53 -14.82 2.72 25.78
CA MET A 53 -14.33 3.79 26.66
C MET A 53 -15.45 4.74 27.12
N THR A 54 -16.26 4.30 28.09
CA THR A 54 -17.39 5.05 28.65
C THR A 54 -17.01 6.11 29.69
N LYS A 55 -15.82 6.01 30.29
CA LYS A 55 -15.34 6.91 31.36
C LYS A 55 -14.48 8.09 30.87
N ILE A 56 -14.30 8.23 29.56
CA ILE A 56 -13.39 9.22 28.98
C ILE A 56 -14.15 10.46 28.51
N SER A 57 -13.50 11.63 28.59
CA SER A 57 -14.03 12.89 28.08
C SER A 57 -14.46 12.77 26.61
N PRO A 58 -15.63 13.30 26.22
CA PRO A 58 -16.10 13.31 24.83
C PRO A 58 -15.08 13.89 23.83
N LYS A 59 -14.27 14.86 24.28
CA LYS A 59 -13.21 15.48 23.47
C LYS A 59 -12.12 14.48 23.08
N VAL A 60 -11.72 13.60 24.00
CA VAL A 60 -10.67 12.61 23.75
C VAL A 60 -11.18 11.50 22.82
N VAL A 61 -12.41 11.03 23.02
CA VAL A 61 -13.05 10.05 22.12
C VAL A 61 -13.16 10.60 20.70
N TYR A 62 -13.56 11.85 20.54
CA TYR A 62 -13.61 12.51 19.24
C TYR A 62 -12.25 12.57 18.54
N LEU A 63 -11.20 12.93 19.29
CA LEU A 63 -9.83 12.97 18.76
C LEU A 63 -9.32 11.57 18.36
N GLN A 64 -9.55 10.57 19.21
CA GLN A 64 -9.16 9.17 18.91
C GLN A 64 -9.87 8.63 17.68
N LYS A 65 -11.18 8.91 17.50
CA LYS A 65 -11.91 8.52 16.28
C LYS A 65 -11.33 9.17 15.03
N LYS A 66 -11.02 10.47 15.10
CA LYS A 66 -10.39 11.18 13.97
C LYS A 66 -9.02 10.63 13.62
N LEU A 67 -8.19 10.35 14.64
CA LEU A 67 -6.88 9.73 14.45
C LEU A 67 -7.01 8.34 13.81
N LEU A 68 -7.95 7.51 14.29
CA LEU A 68 -8.20 6.19 13.72
C LEU A 68 -8.65 6.28 12.24
N ILE A 69 -9.57 7.18 11.91
CA ILE A 69 -10.00 7.41 10.52
C ILE A 69 -8.80 7.85 9.67
N ALA A 70 -7.95 8.75 10.19
CA ALA A 70 -6.76 9.19 9.48
C ALA A 70 -5.79 8.05 9.22
N LEU A 71 -5.50 7.20 10.20
CA LEU A 71 -4.67 6.01 10.01
C LEU A 71 -5.26 5.06 8.97
N CYS A 72 -6.58 4.84 8.98
CA CYS A 72 -7.23 3.98 7.98
C CYS A 72 -7.09 4.55 6.56
N VAL A 73 -7.31 5.86 6.39
CA VAL A 73 -7.14 6.54 5.09
C VAL A 73 -5.68 6.51 4.66
N GLN A 74 -4.75 6.81 5.58
CA GLN A 74 -3.31 6.76 5.35
C GLN A 74 -2.83 5.37 4.95
N ALA A 75 -3.41 4.30 5.51
CA ALA A 75 -3.10 2.93 5.10
C ALA A 75 -3.72 2.56 3.75
N ALA A 76 -4.92 3.07 3.44
CA ALA A 76 -5.64 2.75 2.21
C ALA A 76 -5.02 3.42 0.97
N VAL A 77 -4.58 4.66 1.07
CA VAL A 77 -4.00 5.45 -0.05
C VAL A 77 -2.80 4.74 -0.72
N PRO A 78 -1.72 4.35 -0.03
CA PRO A 78 -0.62 3.56 -0.61
C PRO A 78 -1.09 2.19 -1.11
N SER A 79 -1.98 1.54 -0.34
CA SER A 79 -2.48 0.22 -0.70
C SER A 79 -3.13 0.23 -2.08
N VAL A 80 -3.88 1.29 -2.39
CA VAL A 80 -4.54 1.44 -3.70
C VAL A 80 -3.60 2.01 -4.76
N LEU A 81 -2.88 3.10 -4.48
CA LEU A 81 -2.13 3.85 -5.49
C LEU A 81 -0.77 3.23 -5.84
N VAL A 82 -0.15 2.51 -4.91
CA VAL A 82 1.19 1.93 -5.07
C VAL A 82 1.10 0.41 -5.15
N TYR A 83 0.38 -0.21 -4.22
CA TYR A 83 0.38 -1.66 -4.09
C TYR A 83 -0.36 -2.37 -5.21
N ILE A 84 -1.52 -1.86 -5.66
CA ILE A 84 -2.25 -2.42 -6.81
C ILE A 84 -1.40 -2.39 -8.09
N PRO A 85 -0.89 -1.24 -8.57
CA PRO A 85 -0.08 -1.22 -9.79
C PRO A 85 1.22 -2.01 -9.67
N TYR A 86 1.80 -2.09 -8.47
CA TYR A 86 2.95 -2.96 -8.21
C TYR A 86 2.60 -4.45 -8.32
N LEU A 87 1.51 -4.90 -7.70
CA LEU A 87 1.01 -6.27 -7.81
C LEU A 87 0.70 -6.63 -9.28
N PHE A 88 0.06 -5.73 -10.03
CA PHE A 88 -0.14 -5.92 -11.46
C PHE A 88 1.19 -6.00 -12.21
N SER A 89 2.13 -5.08 -11.98
CA SER A 89 3.45 -5.11 -12.64
C SER A 89 4.23 -6.39 -12.34
N MET A 90 4.05 -7.00 -11.17
CA MET A 90 4.70 -8.27 -10.78
C MET A 90 4.00 -9.50 -11.35
N ASN A 91 2.67 -9.51 -11.45
CA ASN A 91 1.90 -10.67 -11.90
C ASN A 91 1.69 -10.71 -13.42
N ILE A 92 1.59 -9.55 -14.10
CA ILE A 92 1.40 -9.45 -15.56
C ILE A 92 2.49 -10.17 -16.39
N PRO A 93 3.78 -10.19 -15.99
CA PRO A 93 4.79 -10.98 -16.69
C PRO A 93 4.49 -12.48 -16.73
N LEU A 94 3.75 -13.02 -15.73
CA LEU A 94 3.29 -14.42 -15.73
C LEU A 94 2.24 -14.69 -16.81
N PHE A 95 1.48 -13.65 -17.20
CA PHE A 95 0.48 -13.73 -18.28
C PHE A 95 1.05 -13.43 -19.66
N GLY A 96 2.36 -13.16 -19.76
CA GLY A 96 3.03 -12.90 -21.03
C GLY A 96 2.60 -11.59 -21.70
N VAL A 97 2.33 -10.54 -20.91
CA VAL A 97 2.00 -9.20 -21.40
C VAL A 97 3.12 -8.23 -21.04
N SER A 98 3.41 -7.27 -21.93
CA SER A 98 4.47 -6.28 -21.74
C SER A 98 4.13 -5.31 -20.59
N THR A 99 4.98 -5.25 -19.57
CA THR A 99 4.82 -4.41 -18.37
C THR A 99 5.56 -3.07 -18.41
N THR A 100 6.29 -2.77 -19.48
CA THR A 100 7.19 -1.61 -19.58
C THR A 100 6.48 -0.28 -19.26
N PHE A 101 5.25 -0.10 -19.73
CA PHE A 101 4.47 1.11 -19.46
C PHE A 101 4.06 1.24 -17.98
N ILE A 102 3.59 0.14 -17.38
CA ILE A 102 3.15 0.11 -15.97
C ILE A 102 4.36 0.32 -15.05
N HIS A 103 5.50 -0.29 -15.36
CA HIS A 103 6.74 -0.13 -14.60
C HIS A 103 7.29 1.31 -14.65
N ASN A 104 7.24 1.95 -15.81
CA ASN A 104 7.72 3.33 -15.99
C ASN A 104 6.86 4.36 -15.25
N ILE A 105 5.57 4.07 -15.04
CA ILE A 105 4.65 4.95 -14.28
C ILE A 105 4.70 4.63 -12.79
N SER A 106 4.83 3.36 -12.41
CA SER A 106 4.83 2.96 -11.00
C SER A 106 6.04 3.48 -10.24
N ALA A 107 7.22 3.55 -10.88
CA ALA A 107 8.44 4.07 -10.26
C ALA A 107 8.31 5.53 -9.77
N PRO A 108 7.94 6.53 -10.61
CA PRO A 108 7.75 7.89 -10.15
C PRO A 108 6.58 8.03 -9.17
N VAL A 109 5.46 7.33 -9.38
CA VAL A 109 4.31 7.37 -8.44
C VAL A 109 4.72 6.87 -7.04
N THR A 110 5.54 5.83 -6.99
CA THR A 110 6.08 5.31 -5.72
C THR A 110 7.08 6.27 -5.09
N ALA A 111 7.90 6.97 -5.88
CA ALA A 111 8.85 7.95 -5.38
C ALA A 111 8.17 9.17 -4.73
N PHE A 112 7.01 9.59 -5.23
CA PHE A 112 6.23 10.68 -4.65
C PHE A 112 5.32 10.26 -3.49
N PHE A 113 5.16 8.95 -3.24
CA PHE A 113 4.28 8.44 -2.19
C PHE A 113 4.49 9.11 -0.81
N PRO A 114 5.72 9.31 -0.30
CA PRO A 114 5.92 9.96 1.00
C PRO A 114 5.37 11.38 1.06
N THR A 115 5.43 12.12 -0.06
CA THR A 115 4.87 13.48 -0.15
C THR A 115 3.35 13.46 -0.12
N TRP A 116 2.73 12.49 -0.79
CA TRP A 116 1.27 12.34 -0.82
C TRP A 116 0.73 11.88 0.53
N ASP A 117 1.44 10.96 1.19
CA ASP A 117 1.13 10.47 2.53
C ASP A 117 1.11 11.61 3.56
N ALA A 118 2.14 12.47 3.54
CA ALA A 118 2.22 13.65 4.38
C ALA A 118 1.11 14.67 4.07
N ALA A 119 0.80 14.91 2.80
CA ALA A 119 -0.25 15.83 2.38
C ALA A 119 -1.64 15.37 2.88
N VAL A 120 -1.94 14.08 2.73
CA VAL A 120 -3.20 13.49 3.23
C VAL A 120 -3.31 13.65 4.74
N MET A 121 -2.25 13.39 5.49
CA MET A 121 -2.27 13.54 6.95
C MET A 121 -2.49 14.97 7.42
N ILE A 122 -1.81 15.94 6.80
CA ILE A 122 -1.99 17.36 7.12
C ILE A 122 -3.41 17.83 6.79
N LEU A 123 -3.99 17.36 5.69
CA LEU A 123 -5.36 17.74 5.30
C LEU A 123 -6.42 17.10 6.21
N LEU A 124 -6.23 15.83 6.62
CA LEU A 124 -7.22 15.07 7.40
C LEU A 124 -7.23 15.42 8.88
N LEU A 125 -6.08 15.75 9.48
CA LEU A 125 -6.02 16.16 10.89
C LEU A 125 -6.15 17.69 11.02
N PRO A 126 -7.29 18.20 11.51
CA PRO A 126 -7.48 19.64 11.68
C PRO A 126 -6.52 20.26 12.71
N ASP A 127 -5.99 19.47 13.63
CA ASP A 127 -4.99 19.96 14.61
C ASP A 127 -3.64 20.22 13.94
N TYR A 128 -3.26 19.45 12.91
CA TYR A 128 -2.08 19.76 12.07
C TYR A 128 -2.29 21.03 11.26
N ARG A 129 -3.50 21.25 10.72
CA ARG A 129 -3.84 22.49 9.99
C ARG A 129 -3.75 23.73 10.88
N LYS A 130 -4.20 23.63 12.13
CA LYS A 130 -4.13 24.73 13.10
C LYS A 130 -2.69 25.03 13.51
N GLY A 131 -1.86 24.01 13.71
CA GLY A 131 -0.44 24.19 13.97
C GLY A 131 0.32 24.84 12.79
N LEU A 132 -0.15 24.63 11.56
CA LEU A 132 0.42 25.28 10.37
C LEU A 132 -0.01 26.75 10.20
N ALA A 133 -1.16 27.13 10.76
CA ALA A 133 -1.76 28.45 10.58
C ALA A 133 -1.29 29.50 11.60
N GLY A 134 -0.65 29.09 12.70
CA GLY A 134 -0.25 29.99 13.80
C GLY A 134 -1.42 30.34 14.71
#